data_AF-A0A960UD46-F1
#
_entry.id   AF-A0A960UD46-F1
#
_cell.length_a   1.000
_cell.length_b   1.000
_cell.length_c   1.000
_cell.angle_alpha   90.00
_cell.angle_beta   90.00
_cell.angle_gamma   90.00
#
_symmetry.space_group_name_H-M   'P 1'
#
loop_
_entity.id
_entity.type
_entity.pdbx_description
1 polymer ?
#
loop_
_entity_poly.entity_id
_entity_poly.type
_entity_poly.pdbx_seq_one_letter_code
_entity_poly.pdbx_strand_id
1 'polypeptide(L)'
;MSDPFYNYLSKIVVDYFVSRKLEGGERFNLYLERPETVDLFYRNLEIFHEGITSIFQYQHKEGDSFFVSYTLDIGGTKLLVASSEQATEDFITTLRNQVAKQEEQFKNTSLFILFSGKLDSLLGGSESLLKEGMPLNATVFRKRLSKEITQSESLKRHEKILLKHLLDKVAQESRLDSASIFDYKPIMSVIQQGRIKKADYPSLGLFPHNELATIHSEKDIQRNIQDNIEIFEKVEYVFKHGDPNNDLDRWFSDNGISDLKKNENWGETDYSDIVKWQEERKKTDPPEFKGVPLNECSEGLTIWERADGYSPAQKRRRNVLIFNPFNLFPIEVSFKFDKSISTDPLKTGKKDNIDLRASGHRIIAV
;
A
#
# COMPACT_ATOMS: atom_id res chain seq x y z
N MET A 1 -19.54 -13.86 -4.37
CA MET A 1 -18.33 -14.21 -5.15
C MET A 1 -17.22 -14.49 -4.17
N SER A 2 -16.49 -15.60 -4.32
CA SER A 2 -15.35 -15.92 -3.47
C SER A 2 -14.16 -15.02 -3.83
N ASP A 3 -13.50 -14.44 -2.83
CA ASP A 3 -12.29 -13.65 -3.05
C ASP A 3 -11.11 -14.61 -3.32
N PRO A 4 -10.40 -14.49 -4.47
CA PRO A 4 -9.32 -15.40 -4.86
C PRO A 4 -8.24 -15.57 -3.80
N PHE A 5 -8.02 -14.53 -2.98
CA PHE A 5 -7.05 -14.59 -1.91
C PHE A 5 -7.43 -15.61 -0.83
N TYR A 6 -8.69 -15.59 -0.41
CA TYR A 6 -9.17 -16.52 0.60
C TYR A 6 -9.29 -17.94 0.05
N ASN A 7 -9.64 -18.13 -1.23
CA ASN A 7 -9.61 -19.46 -1.86
C ASN A 7 -8.21 -20.08 -1.81
N TYR A 8 -7.19 -19.29 -2.10
CA TYR A 8 -5.80 -19.74 -2.03
C TYR A 8 -5.38 -20.08 -0.59
N LEU A 9 -5.76 -19.25 0.39
CA LEU A 9 -5.54 -19.58 1.80
C LEU A 9 -6.28 -20.86 2.22
N SER A 10 -7.54 -21.03 1.80
CA SER A 10 -8.36 -22.21 2.11
C SER A 10 -7.69 -23.47 1.56
N LYS A 11 -7.23 -23.42 0.31
CA LYS A 11 -6.45 -24.50 -0.30
C LYS A 11 -5.20 -24.82 0.50
N ILE A 12 -4.41 -23.82 0.90
CA ILE A 12 -3.19 -24.04 1.71
C ILE A 12 -3.50 -24.75 3.03
N VAL A 13 -4.57 -24.33 3.70
CA VAL A 13 -4.97 -24.88 5.00
C VAL A 13 -5.46 -26.32 4.85
N VAL A 14 -6.32 -26.60 3.87
CA VAL A 14 -6.81 -27.95 3.62
C VAL A 14 -5.70 -28.89 3.14
N ASP A 15 -4.85 -28.43 2.21
CA ASP A 15 -3.68 -29.21 1.76
C ASP A 15 -2.76 -29.57 2.93
N TYR A 16 -2.57 -28.64 3.87
CA TYR A 16 -1.82 -28.90 5.10
C TYR A 16 -2.48 -30.00 5.94
N PHE A 17 -3.79 -29.91 6.21
CA PHE A 17 -4.48 -30.93 7.01
C PHE A 17 -4.50 -32.30 6.34
N VAL A 18 -4.68 -32.37 5.01
CA VAL A 18 -4.56 -33.62 4.25
C VAL A 18 -3.16 -34.20 4.39
N SER A 19 -2.11 -33.38 4.28
CA SER A 19 -0.72 -33.82 4.44
C SER A 19 -0.40 -34.26 5.87
N ARG A 20 -1.04 -33.63 6.87
CA ARG A 20 -0.88 -33.90 8.29
C ARG A 20 -1.45 -35.25 8.69
N LYS A 21 -2.43 -35.78 7.94
CA LYS A 21 -3.18 -37.01 8.23
C LYS A 21 -3.80 -36.98 9.63
N LEU A 22 -4.91 -36.26 9.74
CA LEU A 22 -5.60 -36.10 11.01
C LEU A 22 -6.07 -37.46 11.57
N GLU A 23 -5.99 -37.63 12.89
CA GLU A 23 -6.37 -38.87 13.60
C GLU A 23 -7.63 -38.69 14.46
N GLY A 24 -8.05 -37.45 14.70
CA GLY A 24 -9.16 -37.08 15.57
C GLY A 24 -8.68 -36.56 16.93
N GLY A 25 -9.28 -35.47 17.38
CA GLY A 25 -8.98 -34.83 18.67
C GLY A 25 -7.97 -33.68 18.57
N GLU A 26 -7.31 -33.52 17.42
CA GLU A 26 -6.49 -32.37 17.13
C GLU A 26 -7.32 -31.08 17.08
N ARG A 27 -6.71 -30.01 17.55
CA ARG A 27 -7.34 -28.69 17.67
C ARG A 27 -6.39 -27.68 17.11
N PHE A 28 -6.83 -26.96 16.08
CA PHE A 28 -6.06 -25.93 15.40
C PHE A 28 -6.75 -24.59 15.55
N ASN A 29 -5.98 -23.51 15.44
CA ASN A 29 -6.53 -22.17 15.43
C ASN A 29 -5.86 -21.28 14.37
N LEU A 30 -6.60 -20.28 13.90
CA LEU A 30 -6.10 -19.22 13.04
C LEU A 30 -6.65 -17.88 13.54
N TYR A 31 -5.75 -17.04 14.02
CA TYR A 31 -6.05 -15.66 14.34
C TYR A 31 -6.09 -14.82 13.06
N LEU A 32 -7.13 -14.00 12.94
CA LEU A 32 -7.33 -13.03 11.86
C LEU A 32 -7.68 -11.70 12.52
N GLU A 33 -6.99 -10.63 12.16
CA GLU A 33 -7.07 -9.35 12.89
C GLU A 33 -8.47 -8.74 12.91
N ARG A 34 -9.25 -8.96 11.84
CA ARG A 34 -10.55 -8.31 11.64
C ARG A 34 -11.69 -9.34 11.61
N PRO A 35 -12.82 -9.09 12.32
CA PRO A 35 -14.01 -9.94 12.27
C PRO A 35 -14.50 -10.26 10.84
N GLU A 36 -14.45 -9.27 9.95
CA GLU A 36 -14.89 -9.45 8.56
C GLU A 36 -14.01 -10.45 7.81
N THR A 37 -12.72 -10.51 8.16
CA THR A 37 -11.77 -11.48 7.58
C THR A 37 -12.05 -12.89 8.08
N VAL A 38 -12.48 -13.04 9.33
CA VAL A 38 -12.91 -14.32 9.91
C VAL A 38 -14.13 -14.85 9.16
N ASP A 39 -15.18 -14.03 9.02
CA ASP A 39 -16.42 -14.42 8.33
C ASP A 39 -16.17 -14.74 6.83
N LEU A 40 -15.37 -13.91 6.14
CA LEU A 40 -14.98 -14.17 4.75
C LEU A 40 -14.20 -15.48 4.61
N PHE A 41 -13.24 -15.76 5.49
CA PHE A 41 -12.48 -17.00 5.41
C PHE A 41 -13.33 -18.22 5.76
N TYR A 42 -14.17 -18.13 6.80
CA TYR A 42 -15.11 -19.18 7.20
C TYR A 42 -16.03 -19.58 6.04
N ARG A 43 -16.64 -18.61 5.35
CA ARG A 43 -17.54 -18.90 4.22
C ARG A 43 -16.79 -19.41 2.99
N ASN A 44 -15.63 -18.83 2.67
CA ASN A 44 -14.85 -19.30 1.51
C ASN A 44 -14.32 -20.72 1.73
N LEU A 45 -13.93 -21.08 2.96
CA LEU A 45 -13.51 -22.43 3.28
C LEU A 45 -14.65 -23.45 3.05
N GLU A 46 -15.89 -23.10 3.38
CA GLU A 46 -17.08 -23.92 3.11
C GLU A 46 -17.36 -24.07 1.61
N ILE A 47 -17.45 -22.94 0.90
CA ILE A 47 -17.83 -22.88 -0.52
C ILE A 47 -16.76 -23.51 -1.41
N PHE A 48 -15.49 -23.20 -1.16
CA PHE A 48 -14.39 -23.68 -1.99
C PHE A 48 -14.17 -25.19 -1.85
N HIS A 49 -14.62 -25.78 -0.74
CA HIS A 49 -14.51 -27.21 -0.45
C HIS A 49 -15.87 -27.92 -0.37
N GLU A 50 -16.93 -27.38 -0.99
CA GLU A 50 -18.29 -27.92 -0.94
C GLU A 50 -18.37 -29.44 -1.19
N GLY A 51 -17.53 -29.96 -2.09
CA GLY A 51 -17.47 -31.40 -2.41
C GLY A 51 -17.01 -32.33 -1.27
N ILE A 52 -16.41 -31.78 -0.21
CA ILE A 52 -16.02 -32.51 1.01
C ILE A 52 -16.68 -31.92 2.26
N THR A 53 -17.64 -31.01 2.10
CA THR A 53 -18.32 -30.31 3.20
C THR A 53 -19.57 -31.07 3.63
N SER A 54 -19.86 -31.09 4.93
CA SER A 54 -21.12 -31.61 5.48
C SER A 54 -21.61 -30.75 6.63
N ILE A 55 -22.92 -30.48 6.69
CA ILE A 55 -23.54 -29.72 7.79
C ILE A 55 -23.28 -30.43 9.12
N PHE A 56 -22.92 -29.65 10.12
CA PHE A 56 -22.74 -30.09 11.50
C PHE A 56 -23.75 -29.37 12.39
N GLN A 57 -24.44 -30.14 13.24
CA GLN A 57 -25.37 -29.61 14.22
C GLN A 57 -25.04 -30.18 15.60
N TYR A 58 -25.09 -29.33 16.63
CA TYR A 58 -24.88 -29.75 18.01
C TYR A 58 -25.78 -28.96 18.95
N GLN A 59 -26.50 -29.69 19.79
CA GLN A 59 -27.28 -29.11 20.88
C GLN A 59 -26.57 -29.37 22.20
N HIS A 60 -26.27 -28.31 22.95
CA HIS A 60 -25.72 -28.46 24.29
C HIS A 60 -26.80 -28.98 25.25
N LYS A 61 -26.43 -29.81 26.23
CA LYS A 61 -27.38 -30.42 27.18
C LYS A 61 -28.21 -29.40 27.99
N GLU A 62 -27.66 -28.20 28.16
CA GLU A 62 -28.27 -27.10 28.92
C GLU A 62 -28.84 -25.99 27.99
N GLY A 63 -28.82 -26.20 26.67
CA GLY A 63 -29.22 -25.19 25.68
C GLY A 63 -30.45 -25.62 24.87
N ASP A 64 -31.33 -24.65 24.63
CA ASP A 64 -32.55 -24.85 23.83
C ASP A 64 -32.34 -24.65 22.32
N SER A 65 -31.16 -24.20 21.90
CA SER A 65 -30.81 -23.93 20.50
C SER A 65 -29.73 -24.87 19.97
N PHE A 66 -29.80 -25.15 18.65
CA PHE A 66 -28.76 -25.86 17.93
C PHE A 66 -27.68 -24.88 17.48
N PHE A 67 -26.42 -25.23 17.77
CA PHE A 67 -25.30 -24.70 17.02
C PHE A 67 -25.26 -25.37 15.66
N VAL A 68 -25.16 -24.56 14.60
CA VAL A 68 -25.05 -25.03 13.22
C VAL A 68 -23.75 -24.52 12.62
N SER A 69 -23.01 -25.44 12.02
CA SER A 69 -21.78 -25.16 11.31
C SER A 69 -21.55 -26.26 10.26
N TYR A 70 -20.31 -26.52 9.88
CA TYR A 70 -19.95 -27.54 8.92
C TYR A 70 -18.66 -28.26 9.30
N THR A 71 -18.49 -29.44 8.71
CA THR A 71 -17.28 -30.25 8.77
C THR A 71 -16.72 -30.43 7.37
N LEU A 72 -15.40 -30.51 7.25
CA LEU A 72 -14.70 -30.95 6.03
C LEU A 72 -14.21 -32.38 6.23
N ASP A 73 -14.42 -33.28 5.27
CA ASP A 73 -13.83 -34.62 5.30
C ASP A 73 -12.37 -34.61 4.84
N ILE A 74 -11.46 -34.84 5.78
CA ILE A 74 -10.01 -34.88 5.56
C ILE A 74 -9.54 -36.33 5.69
N GLY A 75 -9.57 -37.07 4.59
CA GLY A 75 -9.05 -38.44 4.55
C GLY A 75 -9.79 -39.41 5.47
N GLY A 76 -11.08 -39.19 5.71
CA GLY A 76 -11.93 -39.98 6.60
C GLY A 76 -12.12 -39.36 7.98
N THR A 77 -11.36 -38.33 8.35
CA THR A 77 -11.49 -37.60 9.62
C THR A 77 -12.23 -36.29 9.40
N LYS A 78 -13.22 -35.99 10.25
CA LYS A 78 -13.99 -34.76 10.16
C LYS A 78 -13.20 -33.59 10.74
N LEU A 79 -13.07 -32.50 9.99
CA LEU A 79 -12.57 -31.22 10.51
C LEU A 79 -13.75 -30.28 10.76
N LEU A 80 -14.19 -30.17 12.01
CA LEU A 80 -15.21 -29.21 12.43
C LEU A 80 -14.61 -27.80 12.39
N VAL A 81 -15.25 -26.89 11.67
CA VAL A 81 -14.80 -25.49 11.61
C VAL A 81 -15.66 -24.65 12.55
N ALA A 82 -15.05 -23.92 13.47
CA ALA A 82 -15.75 -22.99 14.36
C ALA A 82 -15.23 -21.57 14.13
N SER A 83 -16.08 -20.57 14.32
CA SER A 83 -15.74 -19.16 14.13
C SER A 83 -16.22 -18.32 15.31
N SER A 84 -15.41 -17.37 15.77
CA SER A 84 -15.82 -16.36 16.77
C SER A 84 -17.02 -15.52 16.32
N GLU A 85 -17.25 -15.43 15.01
CA GLU A 85 -18.38 -14.68 14.43
C GLU A 85 -19.67 -15.50 14.40
N GLN A 86 -19.60 -16.81 14.65
CA GLN A 86 -20.73 -17.74 14.58
C GLN A 86 -21.06 -18.36 15.95
N ALA A 87 -20.14 -18.28 16.92
CA ALA A 87 -20.32 -18.82 18.26
C ALA A 87 -19.55 -18.02 19.31
N THR A 88 -20.05 -18.02 20.55
CA THR A 88 -19.38 -17.41 21.69
C THR A 88 -18.11 -18.17 22.10
N GLU A 89 -17.16 -17.48 22.73
CA GLU A 89 -15.91 -18.07 23.25
C GLU A 89 -16.17 -19.30 24.15
N ASP A 90 -17.11 -19.20 25.08
CA ASP A 90 -17.47 -20.29 25.99
C ASP A 90 -18.00 -21.52 25.24
N PHE A 91 -18.75 -21.28 24.16
CA PHE A 91 -19.26 -22.36 23.34
C PHE A 91 -18.16 -23.02 22.49
N ILE A 92 -17.24 -22.25 21.91
CA ILE A 92 -16.08 -22.79 21.20
C ILE A 92 -15.19 -23.60 22.17
N THR A 93 -15.04 -23.14 23.42
CA THR A 93 -14.35 -23.88 24.48
C THR A 93 -15.03 -25.21 24.77
N THR A 94 -16.37 -25.23 24.76
CA THR A 94 -17.16 -26.46 24.90
C THR A 94 -16.91 -27.42 23.74
N LEU A 95 -16.97 -26.94 22.49
CA LEU A 95 -16.64 -27.75 21.30
C LEU A 95 -15.22 -28.32 21.38
N ARG A 96 -14.25 -27.50 21.77
CA ARG A 96 -12.85 -27.92 21.97
C ARG A 96 -12.74 -29.09 22.93
N ASN A 97 -13.46 -29.02 24.06
CA ASN A 97 -13.43 -30.07 25.07
C ASN A 97 -14.14 -31.35 24.60
N GLN A 98 -15.25 -31.23 23.84
CA GLN A 98 -15.96 -32.38 23.28
C GLN A 98 -15.13 -33.10 22.21
N VAL A 99 -14.50 -32.33 21.32
CA VAL A 99 -13.55 -32.86 20.33
C VAL A 99 -12.39 -33.57 21.05
N ALA A 100 -11.86 -33.06 22.15
CA ALA A 100 -10.80 -33.74 22.87
C ALA A 100 -11.21 -35.11 23.47
N LYS A 101 -12.50 -35.31 23.79
CA LYS A 101 -13.01 -36.58 24.35
C LYS A 101 -13.15 -37.70 23.31
N GLN A 102 -13.36 -37.36 22.04
CA GLN A 102 -13.59 -38.32 20.96
C GLN A 102 -14.78 -39.27 21.22
N GLU A 103 -15.84 -38.75 21.84
CA GLU A 103 -17.07 -39.48 22.19
C GLU A 103 -18.26 -39.07 21.30
N GLU A 104 -19.28 -39.93 21.24
CA GLU A 104 -20.54 -39.68 20.54
C GLU A 104 -20.31 -39.18 19.09
N GLN A 105 -20.93 -38.05 18.72
CA GLN A 105 -20.80 -37.45 17.39
C GLN A 105 -19.45 -36.80 17.11
N PHE A 106 -18.59 -36.64 18.11
CA PHE A 106 -17.24 -36.05 17.99
C PHE A 106 -16.16 -37.09 17.74
N LYS A 107 -16.49 -38.39 17.69
CA LYS A 107 -15.55 -39.44 17.32
C LYS A 107 -14.97 -39.19 15.92
N ASN A 108 -13.65 -39.32 15.79
CA ASN A 108 -12.90 -39.06 14.55
C ASN A 108 -13.13 -37.64 14.02
N THR A 109 -13.21 -36.67 14.94
CA THR A 109 -13.37 -35.25 14.62
C THR A 109 -12.18 -34.45 15.16
N SER A 110 -11.63 -33.57 14.35
CA SER A 110 -10.72 -32.49 14.73
C SER A 110 -11.44 -31.14 14.73
N LEU A 111 -10.88 -30.14 15.38
CA LEU A 111 -11.45 -28.79 15.45
C LEU A 111 -10.51 -27.77 14.80
N PHE A 112 -11.04 -26.89 13.96
CA PHE A 112 -10.35 -25.72 13.46
C PHE A 112 -11.10 -24.44 13.85
N ILE A 113 -10.45 -23.60 14.65
CA ILE A 113 -11.03 -22.39 15.23
C ILE A 113 -10.52 -21.17 14.47
N LEU A 114 -11.43 -20.42 13.86
CA LEU A 114 -11.17 -19.12 13.27
C LEU A 114 -11.58 -18.03 14.25
N PHE A 115 -10.73 -17.03 14.47
CA PHE A 115 -11.07 -16.00 15.43
C PHE A 115 -10.39 -14.65 15.21
N SER A 116 -11.03 -13.60 15.74
CA SER A 116 -10.47 -12.26 15.90
C SER A 116 -10.47 -11.85 17.38
N GLY A 117 -9.72 -10.81 17.74
CA GLY A 117 -9.61 -10.34 19.13
C GLY A 117 -8.78 -11.22 20.08
N LYS A 118 -9.02 -11.09 21.40
CA LYS A 118 -8.32 -11.85 22.44
C LYS A 118 -9.16 -13.05 22.87
N LEU A 119 -8.60 -14.24 22.72
CA LEU A 119 -9.22 -15.51 23.08
C LEU A 119 -8.23 -16.34 23.90
N ASP A 120 -7.84 -15.79 25.06
CA ASP A 120 -6.82 -16.39 25.94
C ASP A 120 -7.23 -17.80 26.41
N SER A 121 -8.53 -18.08 26.51
CA SER A 121 -9.06 -19.39 26.92
C SER A 121 -9.04 -20.45 25.81
N LEU A 122 -9.05 -20.05 24.53
CA LEU A 122 -9.05 -20.95 23.36
C LEU A 122 -7.64 -21.34 22.90
N LEU A 123 -6.63 -20.51 23.20
CA LEU A 123 -5.23 -20.78 22.86
C LEU A 123 -4.69 -21.99 23.65
N GLY A 124 -5.19 -22.23 24.85
CA GLY A 124 -4.83 -23.41 25.66
C GLY A 124 -5.26 -24.71 24.98
N GLY A 125 -4.29 -25.50 24.51
CA GLY A 125 -4.53 -26.83 23.95
C GLY A 125 -4.98 -26.85 22.48
N SER A 126 -4.74 -25.77 21.72
CA SER A 126 -4.86 -25.75 20.26
C SER A 126 -3.56 -25.24 19.60
N GLU A 127 -3.27 -25.70 18.38
CA GLU A 127 -2.07 -25.34 17.64
C GLU A 127 -2.37 -24.24 16.60
N SER A 128 -1.64 -23.13 16.67
CA SER A 128 -1.86 -22.01 15.76
C SER A 128 -1.23 -22.26 14.39
N LEU A 129 -1.98 -22.03 13.31
CA LEU A 129 -1.47 -22.13 11.94
C LEU A 129 -0.48 -21.00 11.56
N LEU A 130 -0.30 -20.00 12.43
CA LEU A 130 0.68 -18.91 12.28
C LEU A 130 2.03 -19.21 12.95
N LYS A 131 2.09 -20.23 13.82
CA LYS A 131 3.30 -20.60 14.58
C LYS A 131 4.44 -21.01 13.63
N GLU A 132 5.69 -20.85 14.05
CA GLU A 132 6.85 -21.31 13.28
C GLU A 132 6.67 -22.75 12.75
N GLY A 133 6.96 -22.95 11.46
CA GLY A 133 6.79 -24.22 10.76
C GLY A 133 5.39 -24.50 10.21
N MET A 134 4.37 -23.71 10.59
CA MET A 134 2.99 -23.88 10.15
C MET A 134 2.71 -23.24 8.78
N PRO A 135 1.67 -23.69 8.06
CA PRO A 135 1.44 -23.31 6.67
C PRO A 135 1.22 -21.81 6.43
N LEU A 136 0.73 -21.09 7.43
CA LEU A 136 0.44 -19.65 7.37
C LEU A 136 1.42 -18.81 8.18
N ASN A 137 2.51 -19.40 8.66
CA ASN A 137 3.63 -18.61 9.18
C ASN A 137 4.22 -17.73 8.07
N ALA A 138 4.49 -16.46 8.35
CA ALA A 138 4.97 -15.50 7.36
C ALA A 138 6.21 -15.98 6.59
N THR A 139 7.17 -16.61 7.28
CA THR A 139 8.39 -17.16 6.64
C THR A 139 8.08 -18.34 5.72
N VAL A 140 7.22 -19.27 6.17
CA VAL A 140 6.81 -20.43 5.36
C VAL A 140 6.00 -19.97 4.15
N PHE A 141 5.07 -19.04 4.35
CA PHE A 141 4.21 -18.49 3.32
C PHE A 141 5.01 -17.75 2.25
N ARG A 142 5.94 -16.86 2.64
CA ARG A 142 6.84 -16.18 1.70
C ARG A 142 7.70 -17.17 0.91
N LYS A 143 8.26 -18.20 1.56
CA LYS A 143 9.04 -19.24 0.87
C LYS A 143 8.20 -19.98 -0.18
N ARG A 144 6.94 -20.29 0.14
CA ARG A 144 5.99 -20.88 -0.82
C ARG A 144 5.78 -19.96 -2.02
N LEU A 145 5.45 -18.68 -1.80
CA LEU A 145 5.27 -17.72 -2.90
C LEU A 145 6.53 -17.56 -3.77
N SER A 146 7.71 -17.48 -3.15
CA SER A 146 8.99 -17.40 -3.87
C SER A 146 9.25 -18.63 -4.75
N LYS A 147 8.88 -19.82 -4.26
CA LYS A 147 8.94 -21.07 -5.02
C LYS A 147 7.96 -21.02 -6.20
N GLU A 148 6.71 -20.60 -5.99
CA GLU A 148 5.69 -20.48 -7.03
C GLU A 148 6.09 -19.49 -8.13
N ILE A 149 6.65 -18.33 -7.77
CA ILE A 149 7.19 -17.37 -8.75
C ILE A 149 8.30 -18.01 -9.57
N THR A 150 9.21 -18.74 -8.91
CA THR A 150 10.34 -19.38 -9.59
C THR A 150 9.87 -20.44 -10.58
N GLN A 151 8.91 -21.27 -10.16
CA GLN A 151 8.38 -22.40 -10.92
C GLN A 151 7.32 -22.01 -11.97
N SER A 152 6.74 -20.81 -11.89
CA SER A 152 5.75 -20.34 -12.85
C SER A 152 6.30 -20.35 -14.29
N GLU A 153 5.58 -20.97 -15.21
CA GLU A 153 5.92 -20.96 -16.64
C GLU A 153 5.31 -19.77 -17.38
N SER A 154 4.25 -19.18 -16.81
CA SER A 154 3.50 -18.06 -17.39
C SER A 154 4.16 -16.70 -17.13
N LEU A 155 4.78 -16.52 -15.97
CA LEU A 155 5.46 -15.27 -15.62
C LEU A 155 6.74 -15.08 -16.43
N LYS A 156 6.88 -13.89 -17.03
CA LYS A 156 8.09 -13.49 -17.74
C LYS A 156 9.24 -13.25 -16.77
N ARG A 157 10.47 -13.28 -17.30
CA ARG A 157 11.70 -13.07 -16.50
C ARG A 157 11.67 -11.82 -15.63
N HIS A 158 11.31 -10.67 -16.19
CA HIS A 158 11.26 -9.41 -15.45
C HIS A 158 10.14 -9.38 -14.41
N GLU A 159 8.99 -10.00 -14.69
CA GLU A 159 7.88 -10.14 -13.73
C GLU A 159 8.32 -10.99 -12.53
N LYS A 160 9.05 -12.10 -12.76
CA LYS A 160 9.61 -12.91 -11.67
C LYS A 160 10.59 -12.12 -10.80
N ILE A 161 11.45 -11.31 -11.40
CA ILE A 161 12.41 -10.47 -10.68
C ILE A 161 11.66 -9.42 -9.84
N LEU A 162 10.66 -8.75 -10.43
CA LEU A 162 9.80 -7.79 -9.74
C LEU A 162 9.09 -8.41 -8.53
N LEU A 163 8.41 -9.53 -8.71
CA LEU A 163 7.65 -10.15 -7.62
C LEU A 163 8.57 -10.65 -6.49
N LYS A 164 9.77 -11.15 -6.82
CA LYS A 164 10.77 -11.52 -5.81
C LYS A 164 11.28 -10.30 -5.03
N HIS A 165 11.56 -9.19 -5.72
CA HIS A 165 11.94 -7.93 -5.07
C HIS A 165 10.87 -7.45 -4.10
N LEU A 166 9.60 -7.51 -4.51
CA LEU A 166 8.47 -7.13 -3.66
C LEU A 166 8.28 -8.06 -2.46
N LEU A 167 8.46 -9.38 -2.63
CA LEU A 167 8.45 -10.34 -1.51
C LEU A 167 9.54 -10.01 -0.48
N ASP A 168 10.73 -9.63 -0.94
CA ASP A 168 11.85 -9.28 -0.08
C ASP A 168 11.60 -7.95 0.63
N LYS A 169 11.00 -6.98 -0.06
CA LYS A 169 10.61 -5.68 0.50
C LYS A 169 9.60 -5.83 1.64
N VAL A 170 8.49 -6.58 1.43
CA VAL A 170 7.48 -6.83 2.48
C VAL A 170 8.13 -7.44 3.73
N ALA A 171 9.08 -8.37 3.55
CA ALA A 171 9.80 -9.00 4.65
C ALA A 171 10.82 -8.10 5.37
N GLN A 172 11.29 -7.03 4.72
CA GLN A 172 12.21 -6.06 5.32
C GLN A 172 11.45 -4.97 6.09
N GLU A 173 10.32 -4.51 5.55
CA GLU A 173 9.49 -3.46 6.17
C GLU A 173 8.78 -3.98 7.42
N SER A 174 8.18 -5.16 7.31
CA SER A 174 7.63 -5.88 8.45
C SER A 174 8.77 -6.70 9.04
N ARG A 175 9.43 -6.22 10.11
CA ARG A 175 10.45 -6.97 10.87
C ARG A 175 9.99 -8.43 10.95
N LEU A 176 10.61 -9.34 10.18
CA LEU A 176 10.11 -10.67 9.72
C LEU A 176 8.97 -11.35 10.53
N ASP A 177 9.00 -11.26 11.85
CA ASP A 177 8.02 -11.80 12.79
C ASP A 177 6.69 -11.02 12.88
N SER A 178 6.60 -9.80 12.31
CA SER A 178 5.39 -8.95 12.32
C SER A 178 4.68 -8.86 10.97
N ALA A 179 5.19 -9.54 9.93
CA ALA A 179 4.58 -9.51 8.61
C ALA A 179 3.28 -10.30 8.61
N SER A 180 2.17 -9.67 8.22
CA SER A 180 0.90 -10.35 8.06
C SER A 180 0.88 -11.14 6.75
N ILE A 181 0.28 -12.32 6.72
CA ILE A 181 0.10 -13.06 5.45
C ILE A 181 -0.72 -12.25 4.43
N PHE A 182 -1.51 -11.29 4.92
CA PHE A 182 -2.32 -10.38 4.11
C PHE A 182 -1.48 -9.33 3.37
N ASP A 183 -0.28 -9.00 3.86
CA ASP A 183 0.63 -8.06 3.18
C ASP A 183 1.08 -8.61 1.81
N TYR A 184 1.06 -9.94 1.66
CA TYR A 184 1.38 -10.63 0.41
C TYR A 184 0.20 -10.76 -0.55
N LYS A 185 -1.00 -10.25 -0.21
CA LYS A 185 -2.21 -10.39 -1.04
C LYS A 185 -2.05 -9.88 -2.47
N PRO A 186 -1.48 -8.69 -2.72
CA PRO A 186 -1.27 -8.20 -4.09
C PRO A 186 -0.36 -9.12 -4.91
N ILE A 187 0.76 -9.55 -4.32
CA ILE A 187 1.74 -10.43 -4.97
C ILE A 187 1.12 -11.79 -5.31
N MET A 188 0.39 -12.39 -4.38
CA MET A 188 -0.24 -13.69 -4.60
C MET A 188 -1.31 -13.63 -5.67
N SER A 189 -2.12 -12.56 -5.70
CA SER A 189 -3.15 -12.36 -6.73
C SER A 189 -2.55 -12.40 -8.14
N VAL A 190 -1.38 -11.77 -8.30
CA VAL A 190 -0.62 -11.78 -9.56
C VAL A 190 -0.05 -13.17 -9.89
N ILE A 191 0.47 -13.90 -8.90
CA ILE A 191 0.97 -15.27 -9.10
C ILE A 191 -0.15 -16.17 -9.63
N GLN A 192 -1.34 -16.12 -9.03
CA GLN A 192 -2.50 -16.90 -9.48
C GLN A 192 -2.99 -16.46 -10.86
N GLN A 193 -2.90 -15.17 -11.17
CA GLN A 193 -3.20 -14.63 -12.50
C GLN A 193 -2.18 -15.05 -13.58
N GLY A 194 -0.95 -15.37 -13.18
CA GLY A 194 0.13 -15.81 -14.07
C GLY A 194 0.77 -14.71 -14.93
N ARG A 195 0.39 -13.45 -14.72
CA ARG A 195 0.95 -12.27 -15.40
C ARG A 195 0.63 -11.01 -14.62
N ILE A 196 1.39 -9.95 -14.81
CA ILE A 196 1.10 -8.62 -14.24
C ILE A 196 0.29 -7.81 -15.26
N LYS A 197 -0.93 -7.41 -14.91
CA LYS A 197 -1.72 -6.44 -15.70
C LYS A 197 -1.35 -5.03 -15.27
N LYS A 198 -1.59 -4.08 -16.16
CA LYS A 198 -1.41 -2.64 -15.90
C LYS A 198 -2.11 -2.19 -14.60
N ALA A 199 -3.34 -2.62 -14.38
CA ALA A 199 -4.12 -2.29 -13.18
C ALA A 199 -3.60 -2.93 -11.87
N ASP A 200 -2.71 -3.93 -11.95
CA ASP A 200 -2.16 -4.58 -10.75
C ASP A 200 -1.02 -3.76 -10.13
N TYR A 201 -0.30 -2.98 -10.93
CA TYR A 201 0.88 -2.21 -10.53
C TYR A 201 0.64 -1.26 -9.33
N PRO A 202 -0.45 -0.46 -9.30
CA PRO A 202 -0.75 0.38 -8.13
C PRO A 202 -0.87 -0.44 -6.84
N SER A 203 -1.51 -1.61 -6.88
CA SER A 203 -1.65 -2.48 -5.70
C SER A 203 -0.33 -3.12 -5.26
N LEU A 204 0.65 -3.19 -6.16
CA LEU A 204 2.02 -3.64 -5.87
C LEU A 204 2.93 -2.50 -5.40
N GLY A 205 2.45 -1.25 -5.40
CA GLY A 205 3.21 -0.07 -4.94
C GLY A 205 4.21 0.47 -5.96
N LEU A 206 3.94 0.37 -7.26
CA LEU A 206 4.78 0.92 -8.31
C LEU A 206 3.96 1.31 -9.56
N PHE A 207 4.54 2.10 -10.46
CA PHE A 207 3.95 2.40 -11.75
C PHE A 207 4.12 1.24 -12.74
N PRO A 208 3.18 1.00 -13.68
CA PRO A 208 3.40 0.15 -14.85
C PRO A 208 4.73 0.45 -15.54
N HIS A 209 5.53 -0.57 -15.82
CA HIS A 209 6.88 -0.37 -16.36
C HIS A 209 7.15 -1.37 -17.49
N ASN A 210 6.66 -1.03 -18.69
CA ASN A 210 6.77 -1.89 -19.87
C ASN A 210 8.24 -2.13 -20.30
N GLU A 211 9.11 -1.14 -20.11
CA GLU A 211 10.53 -1.22 -20.47
C GLU A 211 11.32 -2.28 -19.69
N LEU A 212 10.83 -2.76 -18.52
CA LEU A 212 11.49 -3.86 -17.81
C LEU A 212 11.66 -5.11 -18.68
N ALA A 213 10.78 -5.30 -19.67
CA ALA A 213 10.86 -6.41 -20.61
C ALA A 213 12.06 -6.36 -21.56
N THR A 214 12.62 -5.18 -21.81
CA THR A 214 13.74 -4.96 -22.74
C THR A 214 15.10 -4.97 -22.04
N ILE A 215 15.13 -4.84 -20.70
CA ILE A 215 16.36 -4.83 -19.92
C ILE A 215 16.89 -6.26 -19.75
N HIS A 216 18.13 -6.50 -20.16
CA HIS A 216 18.74 -7.83 -20.07
C HIS A 216 19.46 -8.10 -18.75
N SER A 217 19.98 -7.08 -18.09
CA SER A 217 20.74 -7.16 -16.85
C SER A 217 19.80 -7.23 -15.65
N GLU A 218 19.90 -8.26 -14.82
CA GLU A 218 19.07 -8.41 -13.62
C GLU A 218 19.32 -7.30 -12.60
N LYS A 219 20.58 -6.85 -12.47
CA LYS A 219 20.95 -5.71 -11.63
C LYS A 219 20.26 -4.43 -12.09
N ASP A 220 20.18 -4.20 -13.40
CA ASP A 220 19.53 -3.00 -13.94
C ASP A 220 18.00 -3.09 -13.81
N ILE A 221 17.41 -4.29 -13.96
CA ILE A 221 15.99 -4.52 -13.66
C ILE A 221 15.71 -4.18 -12.19
N GLN A 222 16.50 -4.71 -11.25
CA GLN A 222 16.34 -4.43 -9.82
C GLN A 222 16.47 -2.94 -9.51
N ARG A 223 17.44 -2.25 -10.11
CA ARG A 223 17.59 -0.80 -9.95
C ARG A 223 16.36 -0.05 -10.44
N ASN A 224 15.86 -0.37 -11.64
CA ASN A 224 14.67 0.26 -12.21
C ASN A 224 13.40 0.00 -11.37
N ILE A 225 13.27 -1.20 -10.80
CA ILE A 225 12.19 -1.52 -9.87
C ILE A 225 12.28 -0.63 -8.62
N GLN A 226 13.47 -0.52 -8.03
CA GLN A 226 13.69 0.30 -6.84
C GLN A 226 13.41 1.79 -7.11
N ASP A 227 13.97 2.33 -8.20
CA ASP A 227 13.76 3.72 -8.61
C ASP A 227 12.26 4.01 -8.85
N ASN A 228 11.51 3.03 -9.37
CA ASN A 228 10.07 3.11 -9.58
C ASN A 228 9.27 3.10 -8.27
N ILE A 229 9.56 2.14 -7.38
CA ILE A 229 8.93 2.05 -6.06
C ILE A 229 9.10 3.36 -5.29
N GLU A 230 10.32 3.90 -5.24
CA GLU A 230 10.62 5.12 -4.48
C GLU A 230 9.87 6.36 -4.99
N ILE A 231 9.70 6.49 -6.31
CA ILE A 231 8.94 7.62 -6.84
C ILE A 231 7.42 7.39 -6.70
N PHE A 232 6.95 6.15 -6.83
CA PHE A 232 5.55 5.81 -6.60
C PHE A 232 5.13 6.15 -5.17
N GLU A 233 5.92 5.77 -4.17
CA GLU A 233 5.66 6.10 -2.76
C GLU A 233 5.57 7.61 -2.52
N LYS A 234 6.47 8.40 -3.14
CA LYS A 234 6.44 9.86 -3.03
C LYS A 234 5.17 10.45 -3.64
N VAL A 235 4.80 10.00 -4.83
CA VAL A 235 3.58 10.45 -5.51
C VAL A 235 2.36 10.04 -4.71
N GLU A 236 2.29 8.79 -4.27
CA GLU A 236 1.18 8.26 -3.46
C GLU A 236 1.01 9.05 -2.16
N TYR A 237 2.11 9.34 -1.46
CA TYR A 237 2.09 10.14 -0.24
C TYR A 237 1.52 11.54 -0.49
N VAL A 238 1.93 12.21 -1.57
CA VAL A 238 1.41 13.54 -1.91
C VAL A 238 -0.07 13.50 -2.23
N PHE A 239 -0.55 12.52 -3.00
CA PHE A 239 -1.98 12.39 -3.29
C PHE A 239 -2.83 12.05 -2.05
N LYS A 240 -2.27 11.30 -1.09
CA LYS A 240 -2.99 10.93 0.15
C LYS A 240 -2.96 12.02 1.23
N HIS A 241 -1.88 12.79 1.33
CA HIS A 241 -1.59 13.61 2.50
C HIS A 241 -1.06 15.03 2.20
N GLY A 242 -0.69 15.31 0.96
CA GLY A 242 -0.05 16.57 0.56
C GLY A 242 -0.91 17.41 -0.38
N ASP A 243 -0.25 18.39 -1.02
CA ASP A 243 -0.82 19.20 -2.09
C ASP A 243 -0.09 18.90 -3.41
N PRO A 244 -0.74 18.20 -4.36
CA PRO A 244 -0.14 17.89 -5.65
C PRO A 244 0.42 19.10 -6.42
N ASN A 245 -0.09 20.32 -6.23
CA ASN A 245 0.44 21.50 -6.91
C ASN A 245 1.82 21.92 -6.39
N ASN A 246 2.01 21.80 -5.08
CA ASN A 246 3.15 22.38 -4.37
C ASN A 246 4.21 21.33 -4.01
N ASP A 247 3.82 20.07 -3.90
CA ASP A 247 4.72 19.01 -3.45
C ASP A 247 5.31 18.21 -4.62
N LEU A 248 4.58 18.05 -5.72
CA LEU A 248 5.07 17.32 -6.91
C LEU A 248 6.02 18.15 -7.78
N ASP A 249 5.99 19.48 -7.67
CA ASP A 249 6.86 20.40 -8.42
C ASP A 249 8.35 20.16 -8.15
N ARG A 250 8.69 19.50 -7.04
CA ARG A 250 10.06 19.13 -6.70
C ARG A 250 10.62 18.06 -7.63
N TRP A 251 9.75 17.25 -8.21
CA TRP A 251 10.12 16.08 -9.00
C TRP A 251 9.67 16.17 -10.46
N PHE A 252 8.56 16.83 -10.77
CA PHE A 252 7.92 16.77 -12.09
C PHE A 252 7.75 18.13 -12.75
N SER A 253 7.66 18.11 -14.09
CA SER A 253 7.31 19.29 -14.90
C SER A 253 5.84 19.67 -14.71
N ASP A 254 5.48 20.92 -14.99
CA ASP A 254 4.09 21.40 -14.85
C ASP A 254 3.10 20.56 -15.68
N ASN A 255 3.53 20.11 -16.87
CA ASN A 255 2.76 19.20 -17.71
C ASN A 255 2.55 17.84 -17.01
N GLY A 256 3.61 17.25 -16.45
CA GLY A 256 3.50 15.98 -15.72
C GLY A 256 2.60 16.07 -14.50
N ILE A 257 2.65 17.17 -13.74
CA ILE A 257 1.74 17.42 -12.62
C ILE A 257 0.30 17.54 -13.12
N SER A 258 0.08 18.27 -14.22
CA SER A 258 -1.25 18.41 -14.83
C SER A 258 -1.83 17.06 -15.24
N ASP A 259 -1.01 16.21 -15.88
CA ASP A 259 -1.43 14.89 -16.38
C ASP A 259 -1.72 13.92 -15.22
N LEU A 260 -0.85 13.86 -14.20
CA LEU A 260 -1.08 13.07 -12.98
C LEU A 260 -2.38 13.47 -12.28
N LYS A 261 -2.71 14.77 -12.22
CA LYS A 261 -3.94 15.25 -11.57
C LYS A 261 -5.21 14.96 -12.35
N LYS A 262 -5.15 15.00 -13.69
CA LYS A 262 -6.31 14.73 -14.55
C LYS A 262 -6.69 13.24 -14.56
N ASN A 263 -5.73 12.37 -14.27
CA ASN A 263 -5.94 10.94 -14.26
C ASN A 263 -6.34 10.45 -12.87
N GLU A 264 -7.61 10.10 -12.68
CA GLU A 264 -8.09 9.49 -11.42
C GLU A 264 -7.33 8.18 -11.10
N ASN A 265 -6.86 7.48 -12.13
CA ASN A 265 -6.02 6.29 -12.03
C ASN A 265 -4.54 6.64 -12.31
N TRP A 266 -4.04 7.73 -11.71
CA TRP A 266 -2.66 8.19 -11.89
C TRP A 266 -1.62 7.08 -11.67
N GLY A 267 -1.90 6.12 -10.77
CA GLY A 267 -1.04 4.97 -10.51
C GLY A 267 -0.86 4.04 -11.71
N GLU A 268 -1.74 4.10 -12.71
CA GLU A 268 -1.63 3.35 -13.96
C GLU A 268 -0.83 4.11 -15.05
N THR A 269 -0.24 5.26 -14.73
CA THR A 269 0.65 5.96 -15.66
C THR A 269 1.92 5.14 -15.90
N ASP A 270 2.36 5.00 -17.15
CA ASP A 270 3.59 4.24 -17.43
C ASP A 270 4.81 4.97 -16.87
N TYR A 271 5.74 4.20 -16.30
CA TYR A 271 6.95 4.70 -15.67
C TYR A 271 7.83 5.51 -16.63
N SER A 272 7.79 5.22 -17.93
CA SER A 272 8.50 6.01 -18.95
C SER A 272 8.03 7.48 -18.98
N ASP A 273 6.72 7.74 -18.81
CA ASP A 273 6.18 9.10 -18.71
C ASP A 273 6.62 9.77 -17.40
N ILE A 274 6.65 9.02 -16.29
CA ILE A 274 7.16 9.51 -15.00
C ILE A 274 8.62 9.98 -15.13
N VAL A 275 9.47 9.16 -15.74
CA VAL A 275 10.89 9.50 -15.98
C VAL A 275 11.02 10.70 -16.90
N LYS A 276 10.25 10.75 -17.99
CA LYS A 276 10.23 11.87 -18.93
C LYS A 276 9.90 13.19 -18.22
N TRP A 277 8.87 13.23 -17.38
CA TRP A 277 8.50 14.43 -16.63
C TRP A 277 9.56 14.83 -15.60
N GLN A 278 10.26 13.86 -14.99
CA GLN A 278 11.41 14.16 -14.13
C GLN A 278 12.58 14.78 -14.91
N GLU A 279 12.87 14.28 -16.11
CA GLU A 279 13.91 14.84 -16.98
C GLU A 279 13.55 16.25 -17.47
N GLU A 280 12.30 16.48 -17.87
CA GLU A 280 11.80 17.80 -18.23
C GLU A 280 11.95 18.79 -17.07
N ARG A 281 11.64 18.36 -15.84
CA ARG A 281 11.85 19.19 -14.64
C ARG A 281 13.31 19.55 -14.45
N LYS A 282 14.22 18.57 -14.60
CA LYS A 282 15.68 18.81 -14.50
C LYS A 282 16.20 19.78 -15.55
N LYS A 283 15.57 19.83 -16.73
CA LYS A 283 15.93 20.75 -17.84
C LYS A 283 15.31 22.15 -17.67
N THR A 284 14.38 22.32 -16.74
CA THR A 284 13.74 23.62 -16.51
C THR A 284 14.58 24.45 -15.54
N ASP A 285 15.23 25.51 -16.02
CA ASP A 285 15.91 26.45 -15.11
C ASP A 285 14.89 27.17 -14.20
N PRO A 286 15.21 27.38 -12.91
CA PRO A 286 14.36 28.20 -12.05
C PRO A 286 14.26 29.64 -12.59
N PRO A 287 13.15 30.37 -12.33
CA PRO A 287 13.04 31.77 -12.72
C PRO A 287 14.20 32.61 -12.16
N GLU A 288 14.88 33.34 -13.03
CA GLU A 288 15.95 34.26 -12.71
C GLU A 288 15.38 35.66 -12.47
N PHE A 289 15.65 36.23 -11.31
CA PHE A 289 15.28 37.60 -11.00
C PHE A 289 16.12 38.59 -11.83
N LYS A 290 15.45 39.41 -12.65
CA LYS A 290 16.07 40.39 -13.56
C LYS A 290 16.20 41.80 -12.95
N GLY A 291 15.60 42.05 -11.79
CA GLY A 291 15.70 43.33 -11.08
C GLY A 291 14.36 44.02 -10.88
N VAL A 292 14.43 45.27 -10.40
CA VAL A 292 13.27 46.16 -10.19
C VAL A 292 13.31 47.26 -11.25
N PRO A 293 12.54 47.15 -12.34
CA PRO A 293 12.47 48.18 -13.37
C PRO A 293 11.78 49.44 -12.84
N LEU A 294 12.55 50.52 -12.61
CA LEU A 294 12.05 51.81 -12.07
C LEU A 294 10.90 52.40 -12.88
N ASN A 295 10.86 52.15 -14.19
CA ASN A 295 9.81 52.61 -15.11
C ASN A 295 8.50 51.82 -15.00
N GLU A 296 8.47 50.74 -14.22
CA GLU A 296 7.28 49.91 -13.94
C GLU A 296 6.88 50.01 -12.46
N CYS A 297 7.42 50.98 -11.72
CA CYS A 297 7.08 51.29 -10.33
C CYS A 297 6.40 52.67 -10.25
N SER A 298 5.75 52.97 -9.12
CA SER A 298 5.22 54.32 -8.88
C SER A 298 6.31 55.39 -8.99
N GLU A 299 5.98 56.51 -9.62
CA GLU A 299 6.89 57.64 -9.78
C GLU A 299 7.30 58.23 -8.42
N GLY A 300 8.51 58.78 -8.35
CA GLY A 300 9.04 59.41 -7.13
C GLY A 300 9.63 58.45 -6.08
N LEU A 301 9.64 57.14 -6.36
CA LEU A 301 10.33 56.15 -5.52
C LEU A 301 11.83 56.09 -5.82
N THR A 302 12.63 55.91 -4.76
CA THR A 302 14.03 55.49 -4.88
C THR A 302 14.16 54.04 -4.43
N ILE A 303 14.71 53.17 -5.28
CA ILE A 303 14.79 51.74 -4.99
C ILE A 303 16.25 51.28 -5.07
N TRP A 304 16.71 50.62 -4.02
CA TRP A 304 18.01 49.93 -4.00
C TRP A 304 17.79 48.42 -3.94
N GLU A 305 18.62 47.69 -4.67
CA GLU A 305 18.55 46.25 -4.77
C GLU A 305 19.95 45.65 -4.62
N ARG A 306 20.07 44.62 -3.79
CA ARG A 306 21.32 43.84 -3.67
C ARG A 306 21.04 42.38 -3.35
N ALA A 307 21.90 41.50 -3.85
CA ALA A 307 22.00 40.13 -3.37
C ALA A 307 22.72 40.07 -2.00
N ASP A 308 22.50 39.00 -1.23
CA ASP A 308 23.19 38.75 0.04
C ASP A 308 24.72 38.52 -0.12
N GLY A 309 25.18 38.20 -1.32
CA GLY A 309 26.57 37.86 -1.58
C GLY A 309 26.79 37.22 -2.95
N TYR A 310 27.98 36.67 -3.17
CA TYR A 310 28.43 36.22 -4.49
C TYR A 310 28.24 34.72 -4.77
N SER A 311 27.96 33.89 -3.76
CA SER A 311 27.68 32.47 -3.98
C SER A 311 26.33 32.25 -4.67
N PRO A 312 26.12 31.13 -5.40
CA PRO A 312 24.83 30.86 -6.06
C PRO A 312 23.62 30.90 -5.12
N ALA A 313 23.76 30.43 -3.89
CA ALA A 313 22.69 30.47 -2.89
C ALA A 313 22.42 31.92 -2.40
N GLN A 314 23.46 32.71 -2.15
CA GLN A 314 23.32 34.11 -1.73
C GLN A 314 22.79 35.01 -2.84
N LYS A 315 23.10 34.72 -4.12
CA LYS A 315 22.56 35.43 -5.27
C LYS A 315 21.03 35.30 -5.43
N ARG A 316 20.45 34.20 -4.92
CA ARG A 316 18.99 33.95 -4.94
C ARG A 316 18.24 34.74 -3.87
N ARG A 317 18.91 35.20 -2.82
CA ARG A 317 18.32 36.09 -1.81
C ARG A 317 18.54 37.53 -2.21
N ARG A 318 17.45 38.24 -2.53
CA ARG A 318 17.46 39.64 -2.96
C ARG A 318 16.88 40.50 -1.84
N ASN A 319 17.62 41.55 -1.48
CA ASN A 319 17.18 42.58 -0.56
C ASN A 319 16.83 43.82 -1.36
N VAL A 320 15.60 44.29 -1.21
CA VAL A 320 15.11 45.50 -1.89
C VAL A 320 14.69 46.51 -0.85
N LEU A 321 15.26 47.71 -0.92
CA LEU A 321 14.93 48.83 -0.05
C LEU A 321 14.23 49.90 -0.89
N ILE A 322 13.02 50.26 -0.49
CA ILE A 322 12.17 51.25 -1.17
C ILE A 322 12.10 52.49 -0.28
N PHE A 323 12.52 53.63 -0.82
CA PHE A 323 12.40 54.94 -0.18
C PHE A 323 11.36 55.77 -0.91
N ASN A 324 10.32 56.17 -0.16
CA ASN A 324 9.17 56.95 -0.61
C ASN A 324 9.21 58.34 0.04
N PRO A 325 10.03 59.28 -0.49
CA PRO A 325 10.21 60.60 0.12
C PRO A 325 8.95 61.46 0.08
N PHE A 326 8.03 61.16 -0.83
CA PHE A 326 6.81 61.94 -1.06
C PHE A 326 5.58 61.37 -0.33
N ASN A 327 5.75 60.30 0.45
CA ASN A 327 4.68 59.67 1.22
C ASN A 327 3.47 59.27 0.35
N LEU A 328 3.75 58.79 -0.86
CA LEU A 328 2.75 58.34 -1.83
C LEU A 328 2.08 57.07 -1.33
N PHE A 329 0.76 56.98 -1.39
CA PHE A 329 0.01 55.76 -1.11
C PHE A 329 -1.26 55.69 -1.97
N PRO A 330 -1.59 54.51 -2.53
CA PRO A 330 -0.77 53.29 -2.57
C PRO A 330 0.48 53.45 -3.46
N ILE A 331 1.50 52.62 -3.26
CA ILE A 331 2.67 52.55 -4.16
C ILE A 331 2.75 51.16 -4.77
N GLU A 332 3.03 51.09 -6.07
CA GLU A 332 3.23 49.84 -6.76
C GLU A 332 4.71 49.65 -7.07
N VAL A 333 5.25 48.48 -6.72
CA VAL A 333 6.63 48.09 -7.03
C VAL A 333 6.63 46.79 -7.80
N SER A 334 7.24 46.81 -8.99
CA SER A 334 7.32 45.65 -9.87
C SER A 334 8.66 44.94 -9.78
N PHE A 335 8.64 43.63 -9.56
CA PHE A 335 9.79 42.74 -9.52
C PHE A 335 9.79 41.86 -10.77
N LYS A 336 10.81 42.00 -11.62
CA LYS A 336 10.85 41.34 -12.93
C LYS A 336 11.67 40.06 -12.93
N PHE A 337 11.19 39.05 -13.65
CA PHE A 337 11.84 37.77 -13.86
C PHE A 337 12.00 37.48 -15.35
N ASP A 338 12.86 36.52 -15.68
CA ASP A 338 13.06 36.04 -17.05
C ASP A 338 11.95 35.11 -17.55
N LYS A 339 11.19 34.52 -16.62
CA LYS A 339 10.08 33.60 -16.86
C LYS A 339 8.81 34.07 -16.16
N SER A 340 7.68 33.55 -16.61
CA SER A 340 6.39 33.81 -15.98
C SER A 340 6.34 33.25 -14.56
N ILE A 341 5.73 33.97 -13.64
CA ILE A 341 5.60 33.60 -12.23
C ILE A 341 4.14 33.23 -11.93
N SER A 342 3.93 32.11 -11.23
CA SER A 342 2.61 31.72 -10.71
C SER A 342 2.23 32.57 -9.49
N THR A 343 0.94 32.71 -9.20
CA THR A 343 0.43 33.42 -8.01
C THR A 343 0.58 32.62 -6.72
N ASP A 344 0.48 31.28 -6.79
CA ASP A 344 0.49 30.38 -5.61
C ASP A 344 1.77 30.39 -4.74
N PRO A 345 3.00 30.64 -5.24
CA PRO A 345 4.20 30.63 -4.42
C PRO A 345 4.44 31.93 -3.62
N LEU A 346 3.60 32.97 -3.76
CA LEU A 346 3.85 34.28 -3.15
C LEU A 346 3.37 34.33 -1.69
N LYS A 347 4.29 34.61 -0.75
CA LYS A 347 3.99 34.72 0.68
C LYS A 347 4.59 36.00 1.26
N THR A 348 3.83 36.67 2.12
CA THR A 348 4.27 37.85 2.88
C THR A 348 4.53 37.50 4.35
N GLY A 349 5.23 38.37 5.09
CA GLY A 349 5.44 38.21 6.52
C GLY A 349 4.15 38.42 7.32
N LYS A 350 4.10 37.90 8.55
CA LYS A 350 2.89 37.91 9.43
C LYS A 350 2.35 39.30 9.83
N LYS A 351 2.93 40.41 9.36
CA LYS A 351 2.58 41.79 9.76
C LYS A 351 2.64 42.83 8.63
N ASP A 352 2.67 42.41 7.37
CA ASP A 352 2.91 43.34 6.27
C ASP A 352 1.58 43.77 5.60
N ASN A 353 1.34 45.08 5.49
CA ASN A 353 0.26 45.67 4.66
C ASN A 353 0.70 45.68 3.19
N ILE A 354 1.09 44.53 2.64
CA ILE A 354 1.59 44.40 1.27
C ILE A 354 0.76 43.35 0.56
N ASP A 355 0.13 43.76 -0.55
CA ASP A 355 -0.57 42.84 -1.44
C ASP A 355 0.37 42.43 -2.59
N LEU A 356 0.60 41.13 -2.75
CA LEU A 356 1.40 40.58 -3.84
C LEU A 356 0.51 40.01 -4.94
N ARG A 357 0.81 40.36 -6.20
CA ARG A 357 0.13 39.82 -7.39
C ARG A 357 1.17 39.38 -8.42
N ALA A 358 1.03 38.18 -8.98
CA ALA A 358 1.82 37.78 -10.14
C ALA A 358 1.12 38.23 -11.44
N SER A 359 1.89 38.75 -12.40
CA SER A 359 1.39 39.15 -13.72
C SER A 359 2.43 38.86 -14.79
N GLY A 360 2.28 37.72 -15.47
CA GLY A 360 3.27 37.23 -16.43
C GLY A 360 4.66 37.13 -15.80
N HIS A 361 5.62 37.90 -16.30
CA HIS A 361 7.02 37.91 -15.85
C HIS A 361 7.27 38.83 -14.64
N ARG A 362 6.22 39.23 -13.92
CA ARG A 362 6.28 40.23 -12.84
C ARG A 362 5.63 39.71 -11.57
N ILE A 363 6.18 40.12 -10.44
CA ILE A 363 5.46 40.21 -9.16
C ILE A 363 5.25 41.69 -8.88
N ILE A 364 4.02 42.10 -8.59
CA ILE A 364 3.67 43.48 -8.23
C ILE A 364 3.33 43.47 -6.74
N ALA A 365 4.04 44.30 -5.97
CA ALA A 365 3.71 44.61 -4.58
C ALA A 365 2.97 45.95 -4.53
N VAL A 366 1.82 45.98 -3.85
CA VAL A 366 0.99 47.18 -3.65
C VAL A 366 0.88 47.50 -2.17
#